data_AF-A0A7S0HLC6-F1
#
_entry.id   AF-A0A7S0HLC6-F1
#
_cell.length_a   1.000
_cell.length_b   1.000
_cell.length_c   1.000
_cell.angle_alpha   90.00
_cell.angle_beta   90.00
_cell.angle_gamma   90.00
#
_symmetry.space_group_name_H-M   'P 1'
#
loop_
_entity.id
_entity.type
_entity.pdbx_description
1 polymer ?
#
loop_
_entity_poly.entity_id
_entity_poly.type
_entity_poly.pdbx_seq_one_letter_code
_entity_poly.pdbx_strand_id
1 'polypeptide(L)'
;MDAKSLENVIASISDLIEKSKSQKESEAFKNFSELQMNAQKSEAQISKLEEELDKKNKLFSGAMQNAASLEIQNKKLGEELQLEKSYKDKLSSFVSRLSASLGVEVIRPVPSSRAKRGSEEHDLEVKLENMLQKVSEVIGKPEEGREKPRQSIKISLSSFEPGDVALFMPCGKDRTDAYGNSLYVAFNVDCPRHFLHTSSLEDFFQKDKARAESYCLGRITVCYEATEDDFNEFGMTDEESFHVCYAEPVLTE
;
A
#
# COMPACT_ATOMS: atom_id res chain seq x y z
N MET A 1 -40.48 -84.47 -49.12
CA MET A 1 -39.18 -84.00 -48.61
C MET A 1 -38.44 -85.21 -48.08
N ASP A 2 -37.27 -85.48 -48.62
CA ASP A 2 -36.34 -86.52 -48.18
C ASP A 2 -35.56 -86.05 -46.94
N ALA A 3 -35.22 -86.98 -46.05
CA ALA A 3 -34.61 -86.67 -44.75
C ALA A 3 -33.34 -85.79 -44.86
N LYS A 4 -32.55 -86.00 -45.93
CA LYS A 4 -31.35 -85.19 -46.24
C LYS A 4 -31.66 -83.73 -46.53
N SER A 5 -32.80 -83.45 -47.18
CA SER A 5 -33.23 -82.07 -47.43
C SER A 5 -33.63 -81.37 -46.13
N LEU A 6 -34.24 -82.10 -45.19
CA LEU A 6 -34.61 -81.56 -43.88
C LEU A 6 -33.38 -81.25 -43.01
N GLU A 7 -32.37 -82.14 -43.01
CA GLU A 7 -31.10 -81.92 -42.30
C GLU A 7 -30.34 -80.69 -42.81
N ASN A 8 -30.31 -80.48 -44.13
CA ASN A 8 -29.68 -79.29 -44.72
C ASN A 8 -30.39 -77.98 -44.33
N VAL A 9 -31.72 -78.02 -44.18
CA VAL A 9 -32.50 -76.87 -43.71
C VAL A 9 -32.22 -76.59 -42.24
N ILE A 10 -32.16 -77.61 -41.39
CA ILE A 10 -31.84 -77.47 -39.96
C ILE A 10 -30.43 -76.91 -39.76
N ALA A 11 -29.44 -77.40 -40.52
CA ALA A 11 -28.08 -76.88 -40.51
C ALA A 11 -28.03 -75.40 -40.92
N SER A 12 -28.71 -75.03 -42.01
CA SER A 12 -28.78 -73.64 -42.49
C SER A 12 -29.44 -72.70 -41.47
N ILE A 13 -30.49 -73.15 -40.77
CA ILE A 13 -31.14 -72.37 -39.71
C ILE A 13 -30.21 -72.20 -38.51
N SER A 14 -29.48 -73.25 -38.12
CA SER A 14 -28.53 -73.21 -37.01
C SER A 14 -27.41 -72.21 -37.30
N ASP A 15 -26.82 -72.25 -38.50
CA ASP A 15 -25.82 -71.30 -38.96
C ASP A 15 -26.35 -69.85 -38.96
N LEU A 16 -27.62 -69.65 -39.35
CA LEU A 16 -28.25 -68.32 -39.35
C LEU A 16 -28.42 -67.78 -37.93
N ILE A 17 -28.83 -68.63 -36.99
CA ILE A 17 -28.99 -68.28 -35.58
C ILE A 17 -27.63 -67.90 -34.98
N GLU A 18 -26.60 -68.68 -35.28
CA GLU A 18 -25.24 -68.45 -34.76
C GLU A 18 -24.64 -67.16 -35.31
N LYS A 19 -24.80 -66.90 -36.62
CA LYS A 19 -24.43 -65.62 -37.25
C LYS A 19 -25.19 -64.43 -36.67
N SER A 20 -26.50 -64.56 -36.46
CA SER A 20 -27.32 -63.51 -35.86
C SER A 20 -26.89 -63.20 -34.42
N LYS A 21 -26.55 -64.23 -33.64
CA LYS A 21 -26.05 -64.07 -32.28
C LYS A 21 -24.68 -63.38 -32.25
N SER A 22 -23.74 -63.84 -33.08
CA SER A 22 -22.41 -63.23 -33.20
C SER A 22 -22.48 -61.76 -33.65
N GLN A 23 -23.38 -61.44 -34.59
CA GLN A 23 -23.59 -60.06 -35.03
C GLN A 23 -24.13 -59.17 -33.90
N LYS A 24 -25.12 -59.63 -33.13
CA LYS A 24 -25.66 -58.89 -31.99
C LYS A 24 -24.62 -58.66 -30.90
N GLU A 25 -23.77 -59.66 -30.63
CA GLU A 25 -22.68 -59.54 -29.66
C GLU A 25 -21.62 -58.53 -30.15
N SER A 26 -21.30 -58.52 -31.44
CA SER A 26 -20.38 -57.54 -32.05
C SER A 26 -20.93 -56.11 -31.96
N GLU A 27 -22.22 -55.91 -32.26
CA GLU A 27 -22.88 -54.60 -32.15
C GLU A 27 -22.95 -54.13 -30.70
N ALA A 28 -23.27 -55.02 -29.76
CA ALA A 28 -23.26 -54.71 -28.33
C ALA A 28 -21.88 -54.27 -27.83
N PHE A 29 -20.81 -54.94 -28.27
CA PHE A 29 -19.44 -54.59 -27.91
C PHE A 29 -19.02 -53.23 -28.48
N LYS A 30 -19.38 -52.93 -29.73
CA LYS A 30 -19.14 -51.61 -30.34
C LYS A 30 -19.86 -50.50 -29.58
N ASN A 31 -21.15 -50.69 -29.27
CA ASN A 31 -21.94 -49.72 -28.53
C ASN A 31 -21.38 -49.48 -27.13
N PHE A 32 -20.94 -50.55 -26.44
CA PHE A 32 -20.31 -50.43 -25.12
C PHE A 32 -19.00 -49.65 -25.18
N SER A 33 -18.15 -49.96 -26.16
CA SER A 33 -16.87 -49.25 -26.35
C SER A 33 -17.09 -47.77 -26.66
N GLU A 34 -18.09 -47.43 -27.48
CA GLU A 34 -18.42 -46.04 -27.80
C GLU A 34 -18.97 -45.29 -26.57
N LEU A 35 -19.82 -45.95 -25.78
CA LEU A 35 -20.34 -45.39 -24.52
C LEU A 35 -19.21 -45.12 -23.52
N GLN A 36 -18.25 -46.04 -23.39
CA GLN A 36 -17.09 -45.87 -22.51
C GLN A 36 -16.21 -44.69 -22.95
N MET A 37 -15.95 -44.56 -24.26
CA MET A 37 -15.19 -43.43 -24.80
C MET A 37 -15.91 -42.10 -24.58
N ASN A 38 -17.25 -42.07 -24.71
CA ASN A 38 -18.04 -40.88 -24.46
C ASN A 38 -18.07 -40.52 -22.97
N ALA A 39 -18.14 -41.51 -22.08
CA ALA A 39 -18.04 -41.29 -20.63
C ALA A 39 -16.68 -40.65 -20.27
N GLN A 40 -15.57 -41.20 -20.75
CA GLN A 40 -14.23 -40.63 -20.53
C GLN A 40 -14.09 -39.20 -21.07
N LYS A 41 -14.66 -38.92 -22.25
CA LYS A 41 -14.69 -37.55 -22.80
C LYS A 41 -15.48 -36.61 -21.90
N SER A 42 -16.62 -37.05 -21.37
CA SER A 42 -17.45 -36.24 -20.48
C SER A 42 -16.75 -35.97 -19.13
N GLU A 43 -16.07 -36.96 -18.56
CA GLU A 43 -15.28 -36.81 -17.34
C GLU A 43 -14.14 -35.80 -17.54
N ALA A 44 -13.44 -35.87 -18.67
CA ALA A 44 -12.39 -34.90 -19.00
C ALA A 44 -12.95 -33.48 -19.19
N GLN A 45 -14.17 -33.32 -19.70
CA GLN A 45 -14.83 -32.01 -19.80
C GLN A 45 -15.23 -31.47 -18.43
N ILE A 46 -15.78 -32.32 -17.55
CA ILE A 46 -16.13 -31.94 -16.18
C ILE A 46 -14.89 -31.46 -15.42
N SER A 47 -13.79 -32.23 -15.49
CA SER A 47 -12.53 -31.86 -14.82
C SER A 47 -11.99 -30.51 -15.31
N LYS A 48 -12.08 -30.21 -16.61
CA LYS A 48 -11.70 -28.89 -17.15
C LYS A 48 -12.59 -27.76 -16.63
N LEU A 49 -13.90 -27.98 -16.56
CA LEU A 49 -14.85 -26.99 -16.04
C LEU A 49 -14.63 -26.72 -14.55
N GLU A 50 -14.29 -27.75 -13.77
CA GLU A 50 -13.94 -27.61 -12.35
C GLU A 50 -12.66 -26.79 -12.17
N GLU A 51 -11.64 -27.01 -12.99
CA GLU A 51 -10.41 -26.22 -12.96
C GLU A 51 -10.66 -24.75 -13.34
N GLU A 52 -11.48 -24.48 -14.37
CA GLU A 52 -11.89 -23.12 -14.72
C GLU A 52 -12.71 -22.44 -13.61
N LEU A 53 -13.57 -23.19 -12.93
CA LEU A 53 -14.37 -22.69 -11.82
C LEU A 53 -13.47 -22.29 -10.64
N ASP A 54 -12.48 -23.12 -10.29
CA ASP A 54 -11.51 -22.81 -9.24
C ASP A 54 -10.70 -21.56 -9.57
N LYS A 55 -10.23 -21.43 -10.82
CA LYS A 55 -9.55 -20.22 -11.31
C LYS A 55 -10.44 -18.97 -11.18
N LYS A 56 -11.72 -19.07 -11.58
CA LYS A 56 -12.68 -17.95 -11.45
C LYS A 56 -12.96 -17.59 -9.99
N ASN A 57 -13.08 -18.57 -9.11
CA ASN A 57 -13.28 -18.32 -7.67
C ASN A 57 -12.07 -17.63 -7.03
N LYS A 58 -10.85 -18.02 -7.42
CA LYS A 58 -9.62 -17.33 -6.99
C LYS A 58 -9.56 -15.88 -7.47
N LEU A 59 -9.92 -15.63 -8.73
CA LEU A 59 -9.99 -14.26 -9.25
C LEU A 59 -11.07 -13.43 -8.54
N PHE A 60 -12.24 -14.02 -8.28
CA PHE A 60 -13.33 -13.34 -7.59
C PHE A 60 -12.98 -12.98 -6.15
N SER A 61 -12.37 -13.90 -5.40
CA SER A 61 -11.91 -13.62 -4.03
C SER A 61 -10.84 -12.52 -3.99
N GLY A 62 -9.88 -12.53 -4.91
CA GLY A 62 -8.90 -11.44 -5.04
C GLY A 62 -9.55 -10.10 -5.40
N ALA A 63 -10.53 -10.09 -6.31
CA ALA A 63 -11.26 -8.87 -6.66
C ALA A 63 -12.07 -8.30 -5.48
N MET A 64 -12.66 -9.17 -4.66
CA MET A 64 -13.38 -8.78 -3.44
C MET A 64 -12.46 -8.17 -2.40
N GLN A 65 -11.26 -8.73 -2.20
CA GLN A 65 -10.25 -8.16 -1.30
C GLN A 65 -9.80 -6.78 -1.81
N ASN A 66 -9.50 -6.64 -3.10
CA ASN A 66 -9.13 -5.37 -3.70
C ASN A 66 -10.23 -4.30 -3.56
N ALA A 67 -11.50 -4.70 -3.76
CA ALA A 67 -12.63 -3.79 -3.59
C ALA A 67 -12.75 -3.30 -2.14
N ALA A 68 -12.56 -4.18 -1.16
CA ALA A 68 -12.55 -3.80 0.25
C ALA A 68 -11.38 -2.85 0.59
N SER A 69 -10.17 -3.12 0.11
CA SER A 69 -9.01 -2.24 0.29
C SER A 69 -9.25 -0.85 -0.32
N LEU A 70 -9.84 -0.78 -1.52
CA LEU A 70 -10.19 0.49 -2.16
C LEU A 70 -11.26 1.28 -1.39
N GLU A 71 -12.23 0.60 -0.77
CA GLU A 71 -13.24 1.25 0.08
C GLU A 71 -12.60 1.90 1.31
N ILE A 72 -11.66 1.20 1.95
CA ILE A 72 -10.89 1.71 3.09
C ILE A 72 -10.05 2.93 2.67
N GLN A 73 -9.33 2.85 1.54
CA GLN A 73 -8.54 3.96 1.03
C GLN A 73 -9.39 5.20 0.71
N ASN A 74 -10.55 5.01 0.07
CA ASN A 74 -11.46 6.12 -0.22
C ASN A 74 -12.00 6.77 1.05
N LYS A 75 -12.25 5.98 2.10
CA LYS A 75 -12.65 6.51 3.41
C LYS A 75 -11.53 7.36 4.03
N LYS A 76 -10.29 6.87 4.04
CA LYS A 76 -9.11 7.60 4.54
C LYS A 76 -8.90 8.93 3.80
N LEU A 77 -8.93 8.90 2.47
CA LEU A 77 -8.86 10.11 1.64
C LEU A 77 -10.00 11.11 1.95
N GLY A 78 -11.20 10.61 2.23
CA GLY A 78 -12.33 11.44 2.64
C GLY A 78 -12.10 12.15 3.98
N GLU A 79 -11.48 11.45 4.95
CA GLU A 79 -11.12 11.99 6.25
C GLU A 79 -9.99 13.03 6.15
N GLU A 80 -8.94 12.75 5.35
CA GLU A 80 -7.85 13.69 5.07
C GLU A 80 -8.36 14.99 4.42
N LEU A 81 -9.27 14.88 3.44
CA LEU A 81 -9.88 16.04 2.79
C LEU A 81 -10.69 16.90 3.79
N GLN A 82 -11.37 16.27 4.75
CA GLN A 82 -12.09 17.01 5.80
C GLN A 82 -11.13 17.73 6.74
N LEU A 83 -10.03 17.08 7.10
CA LEU A 83 -9.00 17.66 7.94
C LEU A 83 -8.34 18.86 7.24
N GLU A 84 -8.00 18.74 5.96
CA GLU A 84 -7.43 19.83 5.15
C GLU A 84 -8.38 21.03 5.06
N LYS A 85 -9.68 20.80 4.84
CA LYS A 85 -10.70 21.86 4.88
C LYS A 85 -10.73 22.57 6.23
N SER A 86 -10.70 21.82 7.34
CA SER A 86 -10.65 22.38 8.69
C SER A 86 -9.40 23.24 8.92
N TYR A 87 -8.24 22.78 8.45
CA TYR A 87 -7.00 23.58 8.51
C TYR A 87 -7.11 24.87 7.71
N LYS A 88 -7.66 24.82 6.50
CA LYS A 88 -7.87 26.01 5.66
C LYS A 88 -8.81 27.02 6.31
N ASP A 89 -9.88 26.55 6.95
CA ASP A 89 -10.82 27.42 7.68
C ASP A 89 -10.15 28.07 8.90
N LYS A 90 -9.36 27.30 9.66
CA LYS A 90 -8.57 27.83 10.78
C LYS A 90 -7.59 28.90 10.31
N LEU A 91 -6.86 28.64 9.21
CA LEU A 91 -5.92 29.59 8.63
C LEU A 91 -6.63 30.86 8.16
N SER A 92 -7.76 30.71 7.47
CA SER A 92 -8.59 31.85 7.03
C SER A 92 -9.07 32.70 8.22
N SER A 93 -9.46 32.06 9.32
CA SER A 93 -9.86 32.76 10.55
C SER A 93 -8.68 33.49 11.19
N PHE A 94 -7.48 32.90 11.18
CA PHE A 94 -6.27 33.51 11.72
C PHE A 94 -5.84 34.73 10.91
N VAL A 95 -5.82 34.61 9.58
CA VAL A 95 -5.53 35.74 8.67
C VAL A 95 -6.52 36.88 8.89
N SER A 96 -7.82 36.57 9.07
CA SER A 96 -8.85 37.59 9.36
C SER A 96 -8.63 38.29 10.71
N ARG A 97 -8.11 37.59 11.72
CA ARG A 97 -7.78 38.19 13.02
C ARG A 97 -6.53 39.07 12.94
N LEU A 98 -5.50 38.61 12.24
CA LEU A 98 -4.27 39.37 11.98
C LEU A 98 -4.57 40.68 11.22
N SER A 99 -5.38 40.60 10.17
CA SER A 99 -5.76 41.75 9.36
C SER A 99 -6.49 42.81 10.20
N ALA A 100 -7.43 42.36 11.05
CA ALA A 100 -8.14 43.22 11.98
C ALA A 100 -7.20 43.87 13.01
N SER A 101 -6.23 43.11 13.53
CA SER A 101 -5.27 43.62 14.52
C SER A 101 -4.26 44.61 13.93
N LEU A 102 -3.89 44.46 12.66
CA LEU A 102 -2.90 45.30 11.98
C LEU A 102 -3.51 46.49 11.25
N GLY A 103 -4.85 46.58 11.19
CA GLY A 103 -5.54 47.61 10.40
C GLY A 103 -5.29 47.50 8.89
N VAL A 104 -4.85 46.33 8.42
CA VAL A 104 -4.57 46.05 7.01
C VAL A 104 -5.75 45.28 6.43
N GLU A 105 -6.41 45.85 5.42
CA GLU A 105 -7.54 45.19 4.77
C GLU A 105 -7.02 44.05 3.87
N VAL A 106 -7.26 42.79 4.28
CA VAL A 106 -6.93 41.63 3.45
C VAL A 106 -7.94 41.56 2.31
N ILE A 107 -7.47 41.89 1.10
CA ILE A 107 -8.22 41.70 -0.14
C ILE A 107 -8.50 40.20 -0.30
N ARG A 108 -9.74 39.78 -0.01
CA ARG A 108 -10.16 38.39 -0.26
C ARG A 108 -10.12 38.13 -1.77
N PRO A 109 -9.52 37.01 -2.23
CA PRO A 109 -9.69 36.59 -3.61
C PRO A 109 -11.19 36.34 -3.82
N VAL A 110 -11.80 37.13 -4.70
CA VAL A 110 -13.18 36.91 -5.13
C VAL A 110 -13.25 35.53 -5.77
N PRO A 111 -14.26 34.68 -5.48
CA PRO A 111 -14.43 33.43 -6.20
C PRO A 111 -14.74 33.75 -7.66
N SER A 112 -13.71 33.73 -8.50
CA SER A 112 -13.81 33.88 -9.95
C SER A 112 -14.56 32.67 -10.49
N SER A 113 -15.88 32.83 -10.55
CA SER A 113 -16.69 32.04 -11.44
C SER A 113 -16.29 32.45 -12.86
N ARG A 114 -15.89 31.44 -13.65
CA ARG A 114 -15.78 31.47 -15.12
C ARG A 114 -14.38 31.79 -15.69
N ALA A 115 -13.61 30.71 -15.81
CA ALA A 115 -12.77 30.36 -16.96
C ALA A 115 -12.23 31.52 -17.81
N LYS A 116 -10.94 31.86 -17.63
CA LYS A 116 -10.06 32.28 -18.73
C LYS A 116 -8.64 31.77 -18.46
N ARG A 117 -8.15 30.99 -19.43
CA ARG A 117 -6.82 30.38 -19.49
C ARG A 117 -5.74 31.46 -19.54
N GLY A 118 -4.70 31.31 -18.71
CA GLY A 118 -3.32 31.32 -19.20
C GLY A 118 -2.42 32.54 -18.93
N SER A 119 -2.80 33.52 -18.11
CA SER A 119 -1.91 34.68 -17.90
C SER A 119 -1.92 35.33 -16.50
N GLU A 120 -2.72 34.86 -15.56
CA GLU A 120 -2.82 35.49 -14.22
C GLU A 120 -2.02 34.76 -13.12
N GLU A 121 -1.53 33.56 -13.40
CA GLU A 121 -0.79 32.73 -12.42
C GLU A 121 0.56 33.38 -12.06
N HIS A 122 1.27 33.93 -13.05
CA HIS A 122 2.57 34.56 -12.85
C HIS A 122 2.47 35.88 -12.04
N ASP A 123 1.38 36.63 -12.19
CA ASP A 123 1.15 37.90 -11.47
C ASP A 123 0.76 37.66 -10.00
N LEU A 124 0.10 36.54 -9.70
CA LEU A 124 -0.24 36.12 -8.34
C LEU A 124 0.98 35.56 -7.60
N GLU A 125 1.85 34.83 -8.29
CA GLU A 125 3.11 34.30 -7.76
C GLU A 125 4.07 35.43 -7.37
N VAL A 126 4.25 36.42 -8.26
CA VAL A 126 5.09 37.61 -8.00
C VAL A 126 4.52 38.47 -6.85
N LYS A 127 3.20 38.52 -6.68
CA LYS A 127 2.58 39.20 -5.53
C LYS A 127 2.75 38.43 -4.23
N LEU A 128 2.65 37.10 -4.27
CA LEU A 128 2.84 36.25 -3.09
C LEU A 128 4.29 36.28 -2.61
N GLU A 129 5.26 36.24 -3.53
CA GLU A 129 6.69 36.43 -3.24
C GLU A 129 6.97 37.82 -2.64
N ASN A 130 6.41 38.89 -3.21
CA ASN A 130 6.55 40.23 -2.65
C ASN A 130 5.92 40.38 -1.26
N MET A 131 4.83 39.66 -0.97
CA MET A 131 4.23 39.64 0.38
C MET A 131 5.08 38.82 1.35
N LEU A 132 5.61 37.67 0.94
CA LEU A 132 6.53 36.86 1.75
C LEU A 132 7.82 37.62 2.07
N GLN A 133 8.33 38.40 1.12
CA GLN A 133 9.52 39.23 1.30
C GLN A 133 9.27 40.43 2.24
N LYS A 134 8.07 41.02 2.22
CA LYS A 134 7.68 42.03 3.20
C LYS A 134 7.45 41.44 4.59
N VAL A 135 6.94 40.21 4.68
CA VAL A 135 6.78 39.50 5.97
C VAL A 135 8.15 39.11 6.54
N SER A 136 9.12 38.72 5.70
CA SER A 136 10.49 38.46 6.15
C SER A 136 11.23 39.72 6.59
N GLU A 137 10.94 40.90 6.02
CA GLU A 137 11.47 42.19 6.52
C GLU A 137 10.87 42.61 7.88
N VAL A 138 9.62 42.24 8.16
CA VAL A 138 8.95 42.54 9.44
C VAL A 138 9.35 41.55 10.54
N ILE A 139 9.65 40.29 10.19
CA ILE A 139 10.10 39.24 11.12
C ILE A 139 11.64 39.23 11.26
N GLY A 140 12.37 39.80 10.29
CA GLY A 140 13.82 39.80 10.18
C GLY A 140 14.48 41.10 10.61
N LYS A 141 14.27 41.53 11.85
CA LYS A 141 15.31 42.29 12.56
C LYS A 141 15.85 41.42 13.69
N PRO A 142 17.07 40.85 13.56
CA PRO A 142 17.72 40.25 14.70
C PRO A 142 18.06 41.39 15.65
N GLU A 143 17.53 41.36 16.87
CA GLU A 143 18.13 42.10 17.96
C GLU A 143 19.60 41.67 18.08
N GLU A 144 20.50 42.57 17.72
CA GLU A 144 21.91 42.50 18.10
C GLU A 144 22.01 42.54 19.63
N GLY A 145 22.80 41.63 20.20
CA GLY A 145 23.34 41.81 21.55
C GLY A 145 22.56 41.16 22.70
N ARG A 146 22.18 39.88 22.58
CA ARG A 146 22.05 39.02 23.77
C ARG A 146 22.70 37.68 23.48
N GLU A 147 23.77 37.37 24.23
CA GLU A 147 24.35 36.03 24.30
C GLU A 147 23.20 35.05 24.55
N LYS A 148 22.87 34.23 23.54
CA LYS A 148 21.83 33.22 23.67
C LYS A 148 22.29 32.26 24.76
N PRO A 149 21.49 32.00 25.81
CA PRO A 149 21.79 30.91 26.72
C PRO A 149 21.89 29.64 25.88
N ARG A 150 22.97 28.86 26.06
CA ARG A 150 23.17 27.56 25.40
C ARG A 150 21.85 26.79 25.48
N GLN A 151 21.12 26.70 24.36
CA GLN A 151 19.85 26.01 24.34
C GLN A 151 20.18 24.53 24.57
N SER A 152 19.87 24.04 25.76
CA SER A 152 20.05 22.63 26.09
C SER A 152 19.26 21.81 25.08
N ILE A 153 19.94 20.92 24.35
CA ILE A 153 19.30 19.95 23.48
C ILE A 153 18.47 19.04 24.39
N LYS A 154 17.14 19.05 24.21
CA LYS A 154 16.20 18.20 24.95
C LYS A 154 15.69 17.12 24.00
N ILE A 155 15.68 15.89 24.50
CA ILE A 155 15.20 14.72 23.75
C ILE A 155 13.70 14.58 23.99
N SER A 156 12.93 14.51 22.91
CA SER A 156 11.49 14.22 22.95
C SER A 156 11.26 12.72 23.20
N LEU A 157 10.26 12.41 24.04
CA LEU A 157 9.96 11.03 24.46
C LEU A 157 8.50 10.61 24.21
N SER A 158 7.56 11.56 24.18
CA SER A 158 6.11 11.29 24.14
C SER A 158 5.44 11.64 22.81
N SER A 159 6.03 12.59 22.08
CA SER A 159 5.55 13.06 20.78
C SER A 159 6.74 13.43 19.93
N PHE A 160 6.65 13.17 18.63
CA PHE A 160 7.73 13.39 17.69
C PHE A 160 7.21 14.27 16.55
N GLU A 161 7.57 15.55 16.58
CA GLU A 161 7.22 16.52 15.55
C GLU A 161 8.47 16.96 14.77
N PRO A 162 8.31 17.50 13.54
CA PRO A 162 9.42 18.12 12.82
C PRO A 162 10.15 19.18 13.66
N GLY A 163 11.46 19.01 13.83
CA GLY A 163 12.33 19.87 14.62
C GLY A 163 12.72 19.31 15.99
N ASP A 164 11.99 18.31 16.49
CA ASP A 164 12.29 17.63 17.75
C ASP A 164 13.55 16.75 17.64
N VAL A 165 14.22 16.56 18.77
CA VAL A 165 15.38 15.67 18.85
C VAL A 165 14.96 14.34 19.46
N ALA A 166 15.22 13.25 18.74
CA ALA A 166 14.92 11.90 19.16
C ALA A 166 16.22 11.08 19.32
N LEU A 167 16.23 10.20 20.31
CA LEU A 167 17.28 9.22 20.52
C LEU A 167 16.86 7.92 19.85
N PHE A 168 17.59 7.50 18.82
CA PHE A 168 17.30 6.27 18.09
C PHE A 168 18.25 5.16 18.53
N MET A 169 17.71 3.97 18.78
CA MET A 169 18.46 2.79 19.24
C MET A 169 18.22 1.60 18.30
N PRO A 170 19.22 0.74 18.07
CA PRO A 170 19.07 -0.41 17.19
C PRO A 170 18.11 -1.45 17.80
N CYS A 171 17.25 -2.02 16.96
CA CYS A 171 16.22 -3.02 17.30
C CYS A 171 16.82 -4.44 17.46
N GLY A 172 17.94 -4.58 18.16
CA GLY A 172 18.60 -5.88 18.35
C GLY A 172 19.17 -6.49 17.05
N LYS A 173 19.84 -7.64 17.17
CA LYS A 173 20.59 -8.26 16.06
C LYS A 173 19.71 -8.98 15.04
N ASP A 174 18.48 -9.31 15.40
CA ASP A 174 17.60 -10.15 14.58
C ASP A 174 16.61 -9.34 13.73
N ARG A 175 16.58 -8.01 13.89
CA ARG A 175 15.72 -7.11 13.11
C ARG A 175 16.56 -6.22 12.21
N THR A 176 16.75 -6.69 10.98
CA THR A 176 17.41 -5.95 9.91
C THR A 176 16.43 -5.67 8.77
N ASP A 177 16.67 -4.61 8.02
CA ASP A 177 15.96 -4.35 6.77
C ASP A 177 16.26 -5.43 5.71
N ALA A 178 15.64 -5.30 4.53
CA ALA A 178 15.86 -6.20 3.40
C ALA A 178 17.31 -6.22 2.88
N TYR A 179 18.13 -5.23 3.25
CA TYR A 179 19.53 -5.08 2.86
C TYR A 179 20.50 -5.53 3.97
N GLY A 180 19.99 -6.00 5.12
CA GLY A 180 20.78 -6.45 6.25
C GLY A 180 21.26 -5.34 7.20
N ASN A 181 20.75 -4.12 7.08
CA ASN A 181 21.06 -3.02 7.99
C ASN A 181 20.22 -3.13 9.26
N SER A 182 20.81 -2.84 10.41
CA SER A 182 20.08 -2.78 11.68
C SER A 182 19.00 -1.69 11.64
N LEU A 183 17.78 -2.04 12.03
CA LEU A 183 16.69 -1.10 12.17
C LEU A 183 16.87 -0.27 13.44
N TYR A 184 16.53 1.02 13.40
CA TYR A 184 16.59 1.90 14.57
C TYR A 184 15.19 2.38 14.96
N VAL A 185 14.92 2.44 16.26
CA VAL A 185 13.66 2.93 16.82
C VAL A 185 13.92 4.03 17.84
N ALA A 186 13.09 5.07 17.83
CA ALA A 186 13.15 6.15 18.78
C ALA A 186 12.82 5.63 20.18
N PHE A 187 13.61 6.05 21.17
CA PHE A 187 13.34 5.84 22.57
C PHE A 187 12.14 6.70 22.97
N ASN A 188 11.05 6.04 23.34
CA ASN A 188 9.76 6.69 23.56
C ASN A 188 9.00 6.10 24.75
N VAL A 189 8.00 6.84 25.23
CA VAL A 189 7.13 6.45 26.36
C VAL A 189 5.68 6.71 25.97
N ASP A 190 4.83 5.69 26.14
CA ASP A 190 3.38 5.76 25.92
C ASP A 190 2.94 6.27 24.54
N CYS A 191 3.78 6.12 23.51
CA CYS A 191 3.43 6.45 22.14
C CYS A 191 3.78 5.31 21.16
N PRO A 192 3.16 5.27 19.96
CA PRO A 192 3.43 4.26 18.94
C PRO A 192 4.93 4.22 18.58
N ARG A 193 5.41 3.10 18.04
CA ARG A 193 6.84 2.97 17.69
C ARG A 193 7.19 3.92 16.55
N HIS A 194 8.31 4.62 16.67
CA HIS A 194 8.83 5.54 15.67
C HIS A 194 10.15 5.00 15.12
N PHE A 195 10.15 4.43 13.93
CA PHE A 195 11.33 3.88 13.28
C PHE A 195 12.09 4.95 12.50
N LEU A 196 13.41 4.87 12.51
CA LEU A 196 14.25 5.70 11.64
C LEU A 196 14.24 5.09 10.24
N HIS A 197 13.94 5.92 9.24
CA HIS A 197 13.96 5.50 7.84
C HIS A 197 15.39 5.15 7.41
N THR A 198 15.53 4.10 6.60
CA THR A 198 16.84 3.55 6.16
C THR A 198 17.69 4.57 5.42
N SER A 199 17.09 5.46 4.64
CA SER A 199 17.82 6.53 3.92
C SER A 199 18.52 7.52 4.85
N SER A 200 18.00 7.77 6.06
CA SER A 200 18.63 8.66 7.03
C SER A 200 19.90 8.05 7.63
N LEU A 201 20.05 6.73 7.58
CA LEU A 201 21.21 6.03 8.16
C LEU A 201 22.52 6.42 7.48
N GLU A 202 22.50 6.78 6.19
CA GLU A 202 23.70 7.23 5.47
C GLU A 202 24.27 8.54 6.06
N ASP A 203 23.41 9.41 6.57
CA ASP A 203 23.81 10.68 7.17
C ASP A 203 24.37 10.48 8.59
N PHE A 204 23.86 9.49 9.34
CA PHE A 204 24.35 9.17 10.68
C PHE A 204 25.66 8.36 10.67
N PHE A 205 25.80 7.44 9.73
CA PHE A 205 26.89 6.47 9.72
C PHE A 205 27.68 6.59 8.43
N GLN A 206 28.84 7.25 8.50
CA GLN A 206 29.80 7.26 7.40
C GLN A 206 30.13 5.82 6.97
N LYS A 207 30.16 5.58 5.65
CA LYS A 207 30.30 4.27 4.96
C LYS A 207 31.43 3.33 5.45
N ASP A 208 32.34 3.80 6.30
CA ASP A 208 33.52 3.06 6.76
C ASP A 208 33.44 2.51 8.21
N LYS A 209 32.32 2.65 8.92
CA LYS A 209 32.19 2.08 10.28
C LYS A 209 31.28 0.86 10.29
N ALA A 210 31.90 -0.31 10.23
CA ALA A 210 31.32 -1.64 10.47
C ALA A 210 30.81 -1.87 11.92
N ARG A 211 30.40 -0.80 12.62
CA ARG A 211 29.70 -0.84 13.90
C ARG A 211 28.45 -0.01 13.74
N ALA A 212 27.30 -0.67 13.64
CA ALA A 212 26.05 -0.07 14.04
C ALA A 212 26.28 0.55 15.42
N GLU A 213 26.23 1.88 15.53
CA GLU A 213 26.43 2.54 16.81
C GLU A 213 25.28 2.12 17.74
N SER A 214 25.58 2.02 19.04
CA SER A 214 24.59 1.54 20.01
C SER A 214 23.37 2.47 20.12
N TYR A 215 23.47 3.70 19.60
CA TYR A 215 22.39 4.67 19.45
C TYR A 215 22.85 5.80 18.52
N CYS A 216 21.92 6.57 17.96
CA CYS A 216 22.18 7.84 17.30
C CYS A 216 21.18 8.91 17.75
N LEU A 217 21.61 10.18 17.72
CA LEU A 217 20.78 11.32 18.12
C LEU A 217 20.42 12.14 16.88
N GLY A 218 19.14 12.14 16.52
CA GLY A 218 18.66 12.75 15.29
C GLY A 218 17.64 13.85 15.55
N ARG A 219 17.69 14.91 14.74
CA ARG A 219 16.60 15.89 14.65
C ARG A 219 15.61 15.44 13.59
N ILE A 220 14.36 15.26 13.96
CA ILE A 220 13.31 14.80 13.06
C ILE A 220 13.03 15.90 12.03
N THR A 221 13.08 15.54 10.76
CA THR A 221 12.70 16.43 9.66
C THR A 221 11.28 16.16 9.20
N VAL A 222 10.92 14.87 9.10
CA VAL A 222 9.59 14.41 8.69
C VAL A 222 9.22 13.18 9.51
N CYS A 223 7.98 13.10 9.96
CA CYS A 223 7.42 11.93 10.64
C CYS A 223 6.01 11.70 10.14
N TYR A 224 5.69 10.46 9.79
CA TYR A 224 4.37 10.08 9.30
C TYR A 224 3.99 8.68 9.81
N GLU A 225 2.69 8.45 9.94
CA GLU A 225 2.14 7.15 10.27
C GLU A 225 2.22 6.23 9.04
N ALA A 226 2.79 5.05 9.23
CA ALA A 226 2.96 4.05 8.18
C ALA A 226 2.12 2.81 8.52
N THR A 227 1.69 2.10 7.48
CA THR A 227 0.98 0.82 7.61
C THR A 227 1.86 -0.34 7.14
N GLU A 228 1.48 -1.58 7.47
CA GLU A 228 2.20 -2.79 7.02
C GLU A 228 2.35 -2.83 5.49
N ASP A 229 1.33 -2.36 4.76
CA ASP A 229 1.35 -2.26 3.29
C ASP A 229 2.41 -1.29 2.76
N ASP A 230 2.78 -0.27 3.54
CA ASP A 230 3.74 0.76 3.14
C ASP A 230 5.19 0.32 3.40
N PHE A 231 5.44 -0.37 4.52
CA PHE A 231 6.80 -0.71 4.97
C PHE A 231 6.87 -2.03 5.77
N ASN A 232 6.74 -3.17 5.11
CA ASN A 232 7.01 -4.48 5.73
C ASN A 232 8.50 -4.74 6.04
N GLU A 233 9.38 -3.76 5.79
CA GLU A 233 10.80 -3.84 6.17
C GLU A 233 11.02 -3.79 7.69
N PHE A 234 10.04 -3.32 8.46
CA PHE A 234 10.12 -3.22 9.92
C PHE A 234 9.56 -4.44 10.67
N GLY A 235 9.01 -5.42 9.94
CA GLY A 235 8.45 -6.66 10.50
C GLY A 235 7.34 -6.39 11.51
N MET A 236 6.47 -5.43 11.20
CA MET A 236 5.30 -5.09 11.98
C MET A 236 4.13 -5.98 11.54
N THR A 237 3.30 -6.40 12.49
CA THR A 237 2.09 -7.19 12.23
C THR A 237 0.87 -6.27 12.20
N ASP A 238 -0.11 -6.59 11.36
CA ASP A 238 -1.44 -5.96 11.12
C ASP A 238 -2.15 -5.23 12.29
N GLU A 239 -1.78 -5.48 13.55
CA GLU A 239 -2.44 -4.92 14.74
C GLU A 239 -1.72 -3.72 15.39
N GLU A 240 -0.51 -3.33 14.97
CA GLU A 240 0.26 -2.24 15.60
C GLU A 240 0.46 -1.04 14.65
N SER A 241 -0.03 0.15 15.03
CA SER A 241 0.33 1.39 14.33
C SER A 241 1.77 1.78 14.65
N PHE A 242 2.51 2.22 13.63
CA PHE A 242 3.88 2.68 13.76
C PHE A 242 4.12 3.90 12.88
N HIS A 243 5.17 4.62 13.21
CA HIS A 243 5.57 5.83 12.50
C HIS A 243 6.96 5.62 11.91
N VAL A 244 7.20 6.26 10.77
CA VAL A 244 8.50 6.32 10.13
C VAL A 244 8.99 7.76 10.16
N CYS A 245 10.20 7.95 10.65
CA CYS A 245 10.84 9.24 10.84
C CYS A 245 12.05 9.36 9.91
N TYR A 246 12.13 10.47 9.21
CA TYR A 246 13.39 10.97 8.65
C TYR A 246 14.04 11.88 9.69
N ALA A 247 15.34 11.70 9.90
CA ALA A 247 16.08 12.53 10.83
C ALA A 247 17.48 12.84 10.30
N GLU A 248 18.02 13.98 10.74
CA GLU A 248 19.37 14.42 10.43
C GLU A 248 20.25 14.38 11.71
N PRO A 249 21.57 14.14 11.59
CA PRO A 249 22.47 14.13 12.73
C PRO A 249 22.47 15.44 13.51
N VAL A 250 22.29 15.35 14.82
CA VAL A 250 22.48 16.51 15.70
C VAL A 250 23.99 16.74 15.86
N LEU A 251 24.53 17.70 15.13
CA LEU A 251 25.91 18.14 15.30
C LEU A 251 26.05 18.77 16.70
N THR A 252 26.70 18.07 17.61
CA THR A 252 27.15 18.64 18.87
C THR A 252 28.46 19.38 18.61
N GLU A 253 28.41 20.70 18.57
CA GLU A 253 29.60 21.59 18.63
C GLU A 253 30.29 21.51 20.00
#